data_AF-A0A097EMR7-F1
#
_entry.id   AF-A0A097EMR7-F1
#
_cell.length_a   1.000
_cell.length_b   1.000
_cell.length_c   1.000
_cell.angle_alpha   90.00
_cell.angle_beta   90.00
_cell.angle_gamma   90.00
#
_symmetry.space_group_name_H-M   'P 1'
#
loop_
_entity.id
_entity.type
_entity.pdbx_description
1 polymer ?
#
loop_
_entity_poly.entity_id
_entity_poly.type
_entity_poly.pdbx_seq_one_letter_code
_entity_poly.pdbx_strand_id
1 'polypeptide(L)'
;MKKYIILALGFVFCSSVFAMATNSAKPSVEGYKAKIMNADQQIVQLMAERKGWRKKMLKLEKKQNLEHYDPFEDKSLANTRTSFAIQYDVSPKLVKEIFDILNKDTQTADQSF
;
A
#
# COMPACT_ATOMS: atom_id res chain seq x y z
N MET A 1 33.66 1.06 -54.78
CA MET A 1 33.91 2.51 -54.89
C MET A 1 32.60 3.25 -55.12
N LYS A 2 32.33 4.26 -54.27
CA LYS A 2 31.51 5.47 -54.45
C LYS A 2 30.64 5.74 -53.21
N LYS A 3 30.87 6.95 -52.68
CA LYS A 3 30.45 7.52 -51.40
C LYS A 3 29.18 8.33 -51.62
N TYR A 4 28.22 8.18 -50.70
CA TYR A 4 26.98 8.93 -50.56
C TYR A 4 26.51 8.62 -49.12
N ILE A 5 26.05 9.48 -48.23
CA ILE A 5 25.40 10.78 -48.30
C ILE A 5 25.54 11.47 -46.93
N ILE A 6 25.51 12.79 -46.99
CA ILE A 6 25.39 13.80 -45.93
C ILE A 6 24.40 13.39 -44.82
N LEU A 7 24.83 13.47 -43.56
CA LEU A 7 23.91 13.56 -42.41
C LEU A 7 24.31 14.78 -41.57
N ALA A 8 23.71 15.91 -41.91
CA ALA A 8 23.54 17.01 -40.99
C ALA A 8 22.45 16.60 -39.98
N LEU A 9 22.84 16.39 -38.73
CA LEU A 9 21.91 16.37 -37.60
C LEU A 9 22.51 17.29 -36.53
N GLY A 10 22.15 18.57 -36.68
CA GLY A 10 22.34 19.56 -35.62
C GLY A 10 21.53 19.11 -34.41
N PHE A 11 22.22 18.55 -33.43
CA PHE A 11 21.65 18.28 -32.12
C PHE A 11 21.42 19.61 -31.42
N VAL A 12 20.18 20.05 -31.45
CA VAL A 12 19.64 21.13 -30.62
C VAL A 12 19.71 20.65 -29.17
N PHE A 13 20.79 21.02 -28.47
CA PHE A 13 20.89 20.90 -27.02
C PHE A 13 20.02 21.99 -26.37
N CYS A 14 18.71 21.80 -26.36
CA CYS A 14 17.82 22.50 -25.43
C CYS A 14 18.06 21.96 -24.02
N SER A 15 19.08 22.50 -23.36
CA SER A 15 19.35 22.28 -21.93
C SER A 15 18.31 23.04 -21.13
N SER A 16 17.09 22.53 -21.02
CA SER A 16 16.13 23.02 -20.04
C SER A 16 16.62 22.61 -18.65
N VAL A 17 17.44 23.48 -18.06
CA VAL A 17 17.71 23.46 -16.62
C VAL A 17 16.38 23.77 -15.94
N PHE A 18 15.60 22.73 -15.66
CA PHE A 18 14.52 22.83 -14.70
C PHE A 18 15.17 23.09 -13.34
N ALA A 19 15.12 24.34 -12.92
CA ALA A 19 15.37 24.71 -11.54
C ALA A 19 14.38 23.92 -10.68
N MET A 20 14.85 22.83 -10.07
CA MET A 20 14.14 22.15 -9.00
C MET A 20 14.07 23.13 -7.84
N ALA A 21 12.98 23.90 -7.77
CA ALA A 21 12.68 24.73 -6.63
C ALA A 21 12.54 23.79 -5.43
N THR A 22 13.59 23.71 -4.62
CA THR A 22 13.55 23.02 -3.33
C THR A 22 12.64 23.85 -2.44
N ASN A 23 11.34 23.54 -2.47
CA ASN A 23 10.36 24.00 -1.50
C ASN A 23 10.74 23.42 -0.12
N SER A 24 11.76 23.99 0.50
CA SER A 24 12.07 23.80 1.90
C SER A 24 11.12 24.65 2.74
N ALA A 25 9.82 24.39 2.58
CA ALA A 25 8.84 24.96 3.48
C ALA A 25 9.21 24.51 4.89
N LYS A 26 9.48 25.46 5.78
CA LYS A 26 9.82 25.17 7.17
C LYS A 26 8.71 24.28 7.76
N PRO A 27 9.05 23.29 8.60
CA PRO A 27 8.04 22.48 9.27
C PRO A 27 7.01 23.38 9.97
N SER A 28 5.73 23.17 9.66
CA SER A 28 4.60 23.87 10.28
C SER A 28 3.64 22.86 10.88
N VAL A 29 2.87 23.30 11.88
CA VAL A 29 1.82 22.48 12.50
C VAL A 29 0.80 22.03 11.45
N GLU A 30 0.44 22.94 10.54
CA GLU A 30 -0.47 22.70 9.43
C GLU A 30 0.10 21.63 8.48
N GLY A 31 1.41 21.66 8.22
CA GLY A 31 2.09 20.65 7.42
C GLY A 31 2.03 19.26 8.06
N TYR A 32 2.20 19.17 9.38
CA TYR A 32 2.04 17.90 10.10
C TYR A 32 0.59 17.41 10.11
N LYS A 33 -0.39 18.30 10.33
CA LYS A 33 -1.82 17.96 10.24
C LYS A 33 -2.18 17.37 8.88
N ALA A 34 -1.69 17.97 7.79
CA ALA A 34 -1.91 17.46 6.44
C ALA A 34 -1.29 16.06 6.23
N LYS A 35 -0.07 15.84 6.74
CA LYS A 35 0.58 14.52 6.68
C LYS A 35 -0.19 13.45 7.45
N ILE A 36 -0.69 13.77 8.64
CA ILE A 36 -1.51 12.86 9.45
C ILE A 36 -2.79 12.51 8.69
N MET A 37 -3.53 13.51 8.21
CA MET A 37 -4.77 13.29 7.45
C MET A 37 -4.54 12.45 6.20
N ASN A 38 -3.41 12.65 5.50
CA ASN A 38 -3.07 11.83 4.36
C ASN A 38 -2.76 10.38 4.75
N ALA A 39 -2.05 10.16 5.85
CA ALA A 39 -1.81 8.82 6.38
C ALA A 39 -3.14 8.14 6.78
N ASP A 40 -4.05 8.85 7.43
CA ASP A 40 -5.38 8.35 7.78
C ASP A 40 -6.17 7.93 6.54
N GLN A 41 -6.14 8.73 5.48
CA GLN A 41 -6.75 8.38 4.20
C GLN A 41 -6.14 7.11 3.60
N GLN A 42 -4.81 6.97 3.62
CA GLN A 42 -4.13 5.78 3.12
C GLN A 42 -4.48 4.53 3.92
N ILE A 43 -4.60 4.64 5.25
CA ILE A 43 -5.04 3.54 6.13
C ILE A 43 -6.42 3.06 5.67
N VAL A 44 -7.39 3.97 5.53
CA VAL A 44 -8.75 3.61 5.09
C VAL A 44 -8.76 2.96 3.71
N GLN A 45 -7.97 3.48 2.76
CA GLN A 45 -7.86 2.91 1.42
C GLN A 45 -7.33 1.47 1.46
N LEU A 46 -6.23 1.23 2.19
CA LEU A 46 -5.63 -0.10 2.31
C LEU A 46 -6.57 -1.11 3.00
N MET A 47 -7.34 -0.66 4.00
CA MET A 47 -8.36 -1.48 4.64
C MET A 47 -9.45 -1.90 3.64
N ALA A 48 -9.92 -0.98 2.79
CA ALA A 48 -10.91 -1.27 1.76
C ALA A 48 -10.38 -2.24 0.69
N GLU A 49 -9.14 -2.04 0.22
CA GLU A 49 -8.48 -2.93 -0.74
C GLU A 49 -8.33 -4.35 -0.17
N ARG A 50 -7.85 -4.45 1.07
CA ARG A 50 -7.73 -5.72 1.79
C ARG A 50 -9.07 -6.46 1.89
N LYS A 51 -10.15 -5.74 2.24
CA LYS A 51 -11.51 -6.30 2.28
C LYS A 51 -11.92 -6.81 0.89
N GLY A 52 -11.61 -6.05 -0.16
CA GLY A 52 -11.83 -6.45 -1.54
C GLY A 52 -11.11 -7.75 -1.92
N TRP A 53 -9.83 -7.91 -1.54
CA TRP A 53 -9.08 -9.14 -1.77
C TRP A 53 -9.67 -10.33 -1.00
N ARG A 54 -10.05 -10.15 0.27
CA ARG A 54 -10.66 -11.25 1.04
C ARG A 54 -11.95 -11.74 0.39
N LYS A 55 -12.83 -10.83 -0.05
CA LYS A 55 -14.06 -11.19 -0.78
C LYS A 55 -13.78 -11.96 -2.07
N LYS A 56 -12.75 -11.59 -2.82
CA LYS A 56 -12.34 -12.29 -4.05
C LYS A 56 -11.81 -13.70 -3.73
N MET A 57 -11.00 -13.81 -2.68
CA MET A 57 -10.47 -15.09 -2.20
C MET A 57 -11.58 -16.05 -1.77
N LEU A 58 -12.54 -15.58 -0.97
CA LEU A 58 -13.71 -16.36 -0.55
C LEU A 58 -14.54 -16.89 -1.73
N LYS A 59 -14.79 -16.03 -2.73
CA LYS A 59 -15.50 -16.44 -3.96
C LYS A 59 -14.73 -17.52 -4.71
N LEU A 60 -13.41 -17.45 -4.74
CA LEU A 60 -12.54 -18.44 -5.37
C LEU A 60 -12.58 -19.77 -4.61
N GLU A 61 -12.40 -19.74 -3.29
CA GLU A 61 -12.48 -20.90 -2.40
C GLU A 61 -13.80 -21.65 -2.62
N LYS A 62 -14.92 -20.94 -2.60
CA LYS A 62 -16.25 -21.51 -2.85
C LYS A 62 -16.39 -22.08 -4.26
N LYS A 63 -15.91 -21.37 -5.30
CA LYS A 63 -16.01 -21.81 -6.69
C LYS A 63 -15.20 -23.07 -6.96
N GLN A 64 -14.07 -23.23 -6.27
CA GLN A 64 -13.14 -24.35 -6.45
C GLN A 64 -13.29 -25.45 -5.39
N ASN A 65 -14.25 -25.32 -4.47
CA ASN A 65 -14.44 -26.23 -3.33
C ASN A 65 -13.14 -26.42 -2.51
N LEU A 66 -12.41 -25.33 -2.30
CA LEU A 66 -11.23 -25.31 -1.43
C LEU A 66 -11.66 -25.15 0.03
N GLU A 67 -10.80 -25.62 0.93
CA GLU A 67 -10.95 -25.35 2.36
C GLU A 67 -10.93 -23.83 2.62
N HIS A 68 -11.80 -23.39 3.54
CA HIS A 68 -11.84 -21.99 3.94
C HIS A 68 -10.56 -21.64 4.70
N TYR A 69 -9.80 -20.69 4.18
CA TYR A 69 -8.59 -20.20 4.83
C TYR A 69 -8.88 -18.89 5.58
N ASP A 70 -8.75 -18.91 6.91
CA ASP A 70 -8.72 -17.68 7.71
C ASP A 70 -7.25 -17.27 7.94
N PRO A 71 -6.76 -16.18 7.31
CA PRO A 71 -5.41 -15.71 7.54
C PRO A 71 -5.17 -15.37 9.01
N PHE A 72 -6.18 -15.00 9.79
CA PHE A 72 -6.01 -14.61 11.18
C PHE A 72 -5.71 -15.78 12.11
N GLU A 73 -6.23 -16.97 11.80
CA GLU A 73 -5.96 -18.23 12.51
C GLU A 73 -4.63 -18.88 12.09
N ASP A 74 -3.99 -18.37 11.03
CA ASP A 74 -2.71 -18.87 10.55
C ASP A 74 -1.57 -18.51 11.50
N LYS A 75 -1.11 -19.51 12.26
CA LYS A 75 0.02 -19.39 13.20
C LYS A 75 1.33 -19.02 12.50
N SER A 76 1.51 -19.35 11.22
CA SER A 76 2.71 -18.97 10.46
C SER A 76 2.78 -17.46 10.25
N LEU A 77 1.62 -16.79 10.18
CA LEU A 77 1.52 -15.33 10.04
C LEU A 77 1.56 -14.59 11.38
N ALA A 78 1.31 -15.27 12.50
CA ALA A 78 1.33 -14.65 13.83
C ALA A 78 2.70 -14.02 14.17
N ASN A 79 3.79 -14.72 13.82
CA ASN A 79 5.15 -14.21 13.99
C ASN A 79 5.43 -13.01 13.08
N THR A 80 4.97 -13.06 11.83
CA THR A 80 5.06 -11.94 10.89
C THR A 80 4.35 -10.70 11.41
N ARG A 81 3.15 -10.84 11.96
CA ARG A 81 2.42 -9.70 12.57
C ARG A 81 3.17 -9.12 13.75
N THR A 82 3.75 -9.97 14.59
CA THR A 82 4.59 -9.53 15.71
C THR A 82 5.83 -8.77 15.21
N SER A 83 6.42 -9.19 14.08
CA SER A 83 7.58 -8.50 13.49
C SER A 83 7.26 -7.08 13.00
N PHE A 84 6.02 -6.80 12.60
CA PHE A 84 5.61 -5.44 12.22
C PHE A 84 5.70 -4.46 13.37
N ALA A 85 5.43 -4.92 14.60
CA ALA A 85 5.56 -4.09 15.80
C ALA A 85 6.99 -3.55 15.96
N ILE A 86 7.98 -4.43 15.76
CA ILE A 86 9.39 -4.10 15.82
C ILE A 86 9.79 -3.20 14.65
N GLN A 87 9.39 -3.57 13.43
CA GLN A 87 9.80 -2.87 12.21
C GLN A 87 9.31 -1.41 12.17
N TYR A 88 8.10 -1.16 12.66
CA TYR A 88 7.46 0.16 12.59
C TYR A 88 7.45 0.90 13.92
N ASP A 89 8.18 0.40 14.93
CA ASP A 89 8.28 0.99 16.27
C ASP A 89 6.90 1.27 16.91
N VAL A 90 6.02 0.27 16.83
CA VAL A 90 4.68 0.32 17.45
C VAL A 90 4.51 -0.81 18.44
N SER A 91 3.60 -0.64 19.41
CA SER A 91 3.38 -1.69 20.40
C SER A 91 2.79 -2.96 19.77
N PRO A 92 3.23 -4.17 20.18
CA PRO A 92 2.61 -5.42 19.73
C PRO A 92 1.10 -5.47 20.01
N LYS A 93 0.66 -4.83 21.10
CA LYS A 93 -0.76 -4.69 21.45
C LYS A 93 -1.54 -3.94 20.38
N LEU A 94 -1.05 -2.79 19.91
CA LEU A 94 -1.68 -2.02 18.84
C LEU A 94 -1.80 -2.85 17.55
N VAL A 95 -0.73 -3.54 17.18
CA VAL A 95 -0.75 -4.41 15.99
C VAL A 95 -1.81 -5.49 16.11
N LYS A 96 -1.89 -6.14 17.28
CA LYS A 96 -2.93 -7.13 17.57
C LYS A 96 -4.34 -6.53 17.44
N GLU A 97 -4.58 -5.37 18.03
CA GLU A 97 -5.89 -4.69 17.99
C GLU A 97 -6.31 -4.35 16.56
N ILE A 98 -5.39 -3.86 15.72
CA ILE A 98 -5.64 -3.59 14.30
C ILE A 98 -6.07 -4.87 13.58
N PHE A 99 -5.33 -5.97 13.74
CA PHE A 99 -5.68 -7.22 13.09
C PHE A 99 -6.99 -7.82 13.63
N ASP A 100 -7.26 -7.72 14.92
CA ASP A 100 -8.54 -8.17 15.52
C ASP A 100 -9.73 -7.40 14.92
N ILE A 101 -9.61 -6.09 14.71
CA ILE A 101 -10.64 -5.26 14.04
C ILE A 101 -10.84 -5.72 12.59
N LEU A 102 -9.74 -5.93 11.87
CA LEU A 102 -9.77 -6.37 10.48
C LEU A 102 -10.36 -7.77 10.31
N ASN A 103 -10.28 -8.65 11.33
CA ASN A 103 -10.91 -9.97 11.30
C ASN A 103 -12.42 -9.90 11.53
N LYS A 104 -12.84 -9.10 12.51
CA LYS A 104 -14.27 -8.92 12.83
C LYS A 104 -15.06 -8.34 11.66
N ASP A 105 -14.52 -7.34 10.97
CA ASP A 105 -15.20 -6.75 9.81
C ASP A 105 -15.35 -7.75 8.64
N THR A 106 -14.43 -8.70 8.49
CA THR A 106 -14.56 -9.75 7.48
C THR A 106 -15.65 -10.78 7.83
N GLN A 107 -15.77 -11.17 9.11
CA GLN A 107 -16.78 -12.13 9.56
C GLN A 107 -18.21 -11.58 9.41
N THR A 108 -18.44 -10.29 9.71
CA THR A 108 -19.76 -9.66 9.52
C THR A 108 -20.15 -9.58 8.03
N ALA A 109 -19.18 -9.40 7.14
CA ALA A 109 -19.42 -9.40 5.71
C ALA A 109 -19.82 -10.78 5.16
N ASP A 110 -19.39 -11.86 5.81
CA ASP A 110 -19.72 -13.24 5.44
C ASP A 110 -21.14 -13.65 5.88
N GLN A 111 -21.72 -13.00 6.88
CA GLN A 111 -23.09 -13.23 7.36
C GLN A 111 -24.16 -12.40 6.63
N SER A 112 -23.75 -11.51 5.72
CA SER A 112 -24.63 -10.65 4.95
C SER A 112 -24.81 -11.20 3.52
N PHE A 113 -25.36 -12.42 3.40
CA PHE A 113 -25.77 -13.03 2.13
C PHE A 113 -27.07 -13.82 2.30
#